data_AF-A0A7C4KVU1-F1
#
_entry.id   AF-A0A7C4KVU1-F1
#
_cell.length_a   1.000
_cell.length_b   1.000
_cell.length_c   1.000
_cell.angle_alpha   90.00
_cell.angle_beta   90.00
_cell.angle_gamma   90.00
#
_symmetry.space_group_name_H-M   'P 1'
#
loop_
_entity.id
_entity.type
_entity.pdbx_description
1 polymer ?
#
loop_
_entity_poly.entity_id
_entity_poly.type
_entity_poly.pdbx_seq_one_letter_code
_entity_poly.pdbx_strand_id
1 'polypeptide(L)'
;MGELLSAFGIDYKMLIAQILNFFLIFIIIYKFLAQPLNKIIQERQSKIIEGLKMREESKKLIRKIKKLRTSILEKAYREKEKILSEVEELKKQKLEELMKDIRDLREKMLAELNKEKELLEQKFYSELDQKLPEILINVSKKIFRNKELNEEFIKNMLSK
;
A
#
# COMPACT_ATOMS: atom_id res chain seq x y z
N MET A 1 95.37 25.27 43.59
CA MET A 1 93.99 24.95 43.10
C MET A 1 92.97 26.08 43.32
N GLY A 2 93.26 27.14 44.09
CA GLY A 2 92.37 28.34 44.15
C GLY A 2 92.73 29.44 43.14
N GLU A 3 94.00 29.49 42.70
CA GLU A 3 94.52 30.55 41.81
C GLU A 3 94.17 30.34 40.33
N LEU A 4 93.99 29.09 39.88
CA LEU A 4 93.58 28.76 38.51
C LEU A 4 92.12 29.14 38.20
N LEU A 5 91.25 29.16 39.21
CA LEU A 5 89.84 29.56 39.06
C LEU A 5 89.68 31.09 39.02
N SER A 6 90.55 31.82 39.72
CA SER A 6 90.51 33.28 39.77
C SER A 6 91.05 33.92 38.48
N ALA A 7 92.05 33.32 37.83
CA ALA A 7 92.58 33.78 36.53
C ALA A 7 91.59 33.62 35.36
N PHE A 8 90.59 32.75 35.51
CA PHE A 8 89.50 32.54 34.55
C PHE A 8 88.30 33.49 34.77
N GLY A 9 88.35 34.37 35.78
CA GLY A 9 87.23 35.27 36.10
C GLY A 9 85.98 34.55 36.62
N ILE A 10 86.09 33.27 36.99
CA ILE A 10 84.96 32.47 37.45
C ILE A 10 84.95 32.50 38.97
N ASP A 11 84.09 33.35 39.53
CA ASP A 11 83.78 33.34 40.96
C ASP A 11 82.94 32.08 41.26
N TYR A 12 83.53 31.15 42.01
CA TYR A 12 82.88 29.90 42.45
C TYR A 12 81.55 30.18 43.19
N LYS A 13 81.43 31.31 43.90
CA LYS A 13 80.18 31.72 44.55
C LYS A 13 79.10 32.09 43.53
N MET A 14 79.48 32.78 42.46
CA MET A 14 78.57 33.17 41.37
C MET A 14 78.09 31.96 40.58
N LEU A 15 78.97 30.98 40.35
CA LEU A 15 78.61 29.72 39.69
C LEU A 15 77.63 28.88 40.52
N ILE A 16 77.83 28.77 41.84
CA ILE A 16 76.87 28.12 42.74
C ILE A 16 75.53 28.86 42.73
N ALA A 17 75.54 30.20 42.79
CA ALA A 17 74.31 30.99 42.75
C ALA A 17 73.53 30.79 41.44
N GLN A 18 74.21 30.68 40.30
CA GLN A 18 73.58 30.38 39.00
C GLN A 18 72.97 28.98 38.96
N ILE A 19 73.67 27.97 39.50
CA ILE A 19 73.15 26.59 39.59
C ILE A 19 71.89 26.57 40.47
N LEU A 20 71.94 27.20 41.64
CA LEU A 20 70.78 27.30 42.53
C LEU A 20 69.60 28.03 41.87
N ASN A 21 69.87 29.10 41.13
CA ASN A 21 68.84 29.82 40.39
C ASN A 21 68.23 28.96 39.26
N PHE A 22 69.05 28.22 38.52
CA PHE A 22 68.57 27.28 37.50
C PHE A 22 67.66 26.21 38.11
N PHE A 23 68.08 25.57 39.21
CA PHE A 23 67.26 24.57 39.89
C PHE A 23 65.98 25.15 40.47
N LEU A 24 66.02 26.38 41.02
CA LEU A 24 64.84 27.07 41.51
C LEU A 24 63.79 27.26 40.41
N ILE A 25 64.20 27.79 39.25
CA ILE A 25 63.33 27.97 38.09
C ILE A 25 62.87 26.62 37.52
N PHE A 26 63.76 25.64 37.44
CA PHE A 26 63.46 24.29 36.94
C PHE A 26 62.37 23.61 37.78
N ILE A 27 62.45 23.70 39.11
CA ILE A 27 61.45 23.10 40.02
C ILE A 27 60.08 23.77 39.83
N ILE A 28 60.05 25.10 39.67
CA ILE A 28 58.82 25.84 39.39
C ILE A 28 58.22 25.33 38.07
N ILE A 29 58.98 25.33 36.98
CA ILE A 29 58.49 24.87 35.66
C ILE A 29 58.03 23.41 35.72
N TYR A 30 58.83 22.52 36.32
CA TYR A 30 58.50 21.09 36.41
C TYR A 30 57.17 20.87 37.16
N LYS A 31 56.99 21.53 38.31
CA LYS A 31 55.76 21.41 39.11
C LYS A 31 54.54 22.00 38.38
N PHE A 32 54.70 23.11 37.66
CA PHE A 32 53.60 23.77 36.94
C PHE A 32 53.27 23.11 35.59
N LEU A 33 54.23 22.51 34.88
CA LEU A 33 54.01 21.89 33.55
C LEU A 33 53.63 20.42 33.60
N ALA A 34 54.03 19.67 34.64
CA ALA A 34 53.74 18.24 34.72
C ALA A 34 52.23 17.94 34.72
N GLN A 35 51.44 18.74 35.44
CA GLN A 35 49.98 18.59 35.49
C GLN A 35 49.27 18.88 34.15
N PRO A 36 49.45 20.05 33.50
CA PRO A 36 48.78 20.33 32.23
C PRO A 36 49.25 19.39 31.11
N LEU A 37 50.53 18.99 31.09
CA LEU A 37 51.05 18.07 30.07
C LEU A 37 50.40 16.70 30.17
N ASN A 38 50.30 16.14 31.38
CA ASN A 38 49.62 14.86 31.60
C ASN A 38 48.13 14.91 31.22
N LYS A 39 47.46 16.03 31.53
CA LYS A 39 46.05 16.22 31.16
C LYS A 39 45.85 16.18 29.64
N ILE A 40 46.69 16.86 28.87
CA ILE A 40 46.63 16.86 27.39
C ILE A 40 46.85 15.45 26.83
N ILE A 41 47.82 14.71 27.39
CA ILE A 41 48.11 13.34 26.96
C ILE A 41 46.92 12.41 27.25
N GLN A 42 46.34 12.50 28.45
CA GLN A 42 45.17 11.71 28.84
C GLN A 42 43.93 12.05 28.00
N GLU A 43 43.66 13.33 27.74
CA GLU A 43 42.56 13.76 26.86
C GLU A 43 42.73 13.23 25.43
N ARG A 44 43.95 13.27 24.89
CA ARG A 44 44.24 12.71 23.55
C ARG A 44 44.03 11.19 23.53
N GLN A 45 44.55 10.47 24.53
CA GLN A 45 44.36 9.03 24.63
C GLN A 45 42.88 8.66 24.75
N SER A 46 42.13 9.37 25.61
CA SER A 46 40.70 9.16 25.81
C SER A 46 39.91 9.36 24.51
N LYS A 47 40.15 10.46 23.78
CA LYS A 47 39.51 10.73 22.48
C LYS A 47 39.80 9.66 21.43
N ILE A 48 41.02 9.12 21.41
CA ILE A 48 41.38 8.03 20.49
C ILE A 48 40.60 6.75 20.84
N ILE A 49 40.56 6.38 22.12
CA ILE A 49 39.84 5.20 22.59
C ILE A 49 38.35 5.34 22.30
N GLU A 50 37.76 6.49 22.60
CA GLU A 50 36.36 6.80 22.31
C GLU A 50 36.08 6.74 20.80
N GLY A 51 36.92 7.37 19.97
CA GLY A 51 36.78 7.33 18.52
C GLY A 51 36.88 5.91 17.93
N LEU A 52 37.74 5.05 18.49
CA LEU A 52 37.83 3.64 18.10
C LEU A 52 36.60 2.85 18.50
N LYS A 53 36.09 3.04 19.73
CA LYS A 53 34.84 2.42 20.20
C LYS A 53 33.65 2.85 19.35
N MET A 54 33.48 4.15 19.13
CA MET A 54 32.42 4.70 18.28
C MET A 54 32.47 4.13 16.86
N ARG A 55 33.66 3.97 16.29
CA ARG A 55 33.82 3.36 14.95
C ARG A 55 33.37 1.91 14.94
N GLU A 56 33.72 1.12 15.96
CA GLU A 56 33.31 -0.27 16.05
C GLU A 56 31.80 -0.42 16.27
N GLU A 57 31.24 0.37 17.18
CA GLU A 57 29.80 0.43 17.44
C GLU A 57 29.01 0.87 16.21
N SER A 58 29.49 1.90 15.50
CA SER A 58 28.89 2.36 14.24
C SER A 58 28.91 1.26 13.18
N LYS A 59 30.01 0.52 13.05
CA LYS A 59 30.07 -0.64 12.13
C LYS A 59 29.08 -1.74 12.53
N LYS A 60 28.96 -2.04 13.83
CA LYS A 60 27.97 -3.01 14.34
C LYS A 60 26.53 -2.53 14.07
N LEU A 61 26.25 -1.25 14.30
CA LEU A 61 24.95 -0.64 14.07
C LEU A 61 24.58 -0.66 12.58
N ILE A 62 25.49 -0.27 11.70
CA ILE A 62 25.28 -0.33 10.24
C ILE A 62 24.98 -1.77 9.80
N ARG A 63 25.69 -2.78 10.33
CA ARG A 63 25.40 -4.19 10.03
C ARG A 63 24.01 -4.60 10.52
N LYS A 64 23.61 -4.19 11.74
CA LYS A 64 22.26 -4.45 12.27
C LYS A 64 21.17 -3.78 11.44
N ILE A 65 21.36 -2.50 11.08
CA ILE A 65 20.42 -1.75 10.23
C ILE A 65 20.28 -2.41 8.86
N LYS A 66 21.39 -2.84 8.23
CA LYS A 66 21.34 -3.57 6.96
C LYS A 66 20.53 -4.86 7.08
N LYS A 67 20.77 -5.68 8.12
CA LYS A 67 20.00 -6.91 8.36
C LYS A 67 18.52 -6.63 8.59
N LEU A 68 18.20 -5.64 9.42
CA LEU A 68 16.81 -5.21 9.67
C LEU A 68 16.14 -4.73 8.39
N ARG A 69 16.83 -3.91 7.59
CA ARG A 69 16.32 -3.43 6.30
C ARG A 69 16.00 -4.58 5.36
N THR A 70 16.90 -5.56 5.22
CA THR A 70 16.65 -6.75 4.39
C THR A 70 15.44 -7.52 4.91
N SER A 71 15.35 -7.76 6.22
CA SER A 71 14.20 -8.47 6.81
C SER A 71 12.88 -7.73 6.63
N ILE A 72 12.87 -6.40 6.77
CA ILE A 72 11.68 -5.57 6.54
C ILE A 72 11.27 -5.64 5.07
N LEU A 73 12.21 -5.55 4.13
CA LEU A 73 11.92 -5.67 2.71
C LEU A 73 11.35 -7.05 2.38
N GLU A 74 11.96 -8.14 2.86
CA GLU A 74 11.44 -9.49 2.66
C GLU A 74 10.03 -9.68 3.23
N LYS A 75 9.76 -9.15 4.42
CA LYS A 75 8.41 -9.16 5.00
C LYS A 75 7.42 -8.38 4.14
N ALA A 76 7.79 -7.18 3.70
CA ALA A 76 6.96 -6.35 2.84
C ALA A 76 6.66 -7.02 1.48
N TYR A 77 7.64 -7.72 0.89
CA TYR A 77 7.42 -8.50 -0.34
C TYR A 77 6.45 -9.65 -0.12
N ARG A 78 6.61 -10.43 0.97
CA ARG A 78 5.69 -11.53 1.31
C ARG A 78 4.28 -11.03 1.59
N GLU A 79 4.15 -9.91 2.30
CA GLU A 79 2.87 -9.30 2.61
C GLU A 79 2.19 -8.76 1.35
N LYS A 80 2.95 -8.14 0.44
CA LYS A 80 2.46 -7.75 -0.88
C LYS A 80 1.94 -8.94 -1.69
N GLU A 81 2.69 -10.03 -1.76
CA GLU A 81 2.25 -11.25 -2.47
C GLU A 81 0.98 -11.84 -1.86
N LYS A 82 0.90 -11.86 -0.52
CA LYS A 82 -0.30 -12.30 0.20
C LYS A 82 -1.51 -11.43 -0.13
N ILE A 83 -1.36 -10.09 -0.08
CA ILE A 83 -2.43 -9.15 -0.43
C ILE A 83 -2.88 -9.34 -1.88
N LEU A 84 -1.94 -9.52 -2.82
CA LEU A 84 -2.30 -9.77 -4.22
C LEU A 84 -3.09 -11.06 -4.39
N SER A 85 -2.67 -12.14 -3.74
CA SER A 85 -3.40 -13.41 -3.75
C SER A 85 -4.80 -13.27 -3.15
N GLU A 86 -4.94 -12.59 -2.01
CA GLU A 86 -6.23 -12.35 -1.37
C GLU A 86 -7.15 -11.50 -2.27
N VAL A 87 -6.62 -10.48 -2.93
CA VAL A 87 -7.38 -9.64 -3.87
C VAL A 87 -7.84 -10.45 -5.08
N GLU A 88 -7.00 -11.31 -5.64
CA GLU A 88 -7.38 -12.19 -6.75
C GLU A 88 -8.47 -13.19 -6.35
N GLU A 89 -8.37 -13.79 -5.17
CA GLU A 89 -9.37 -14.70 -4.64
C GLU A 89 -10.70 -13.99 -4.38
N LEU A 90 -10.67 -12.84 -3.70
CA LEU A 90 -11.86 -12.01 -3.45
C LEU A 90 -12.51 -11.56 -4.76
N LYS A 91 -11.72 -11.16 -5.76
CA LYS A 91 -12.21 -10.80 -7.09
C LYS A 91 -12.93 -11.97 -7.74
N LYS A 92 -12.35 -13.18 -7.67
CA LYS A 92 -12.96 -14.39 -8.24
C LYS A 92 -14.26 -14.74 -7.53
N GLN A 93 -14.27 -14.75 -6.20
CA GLN A 93 -15.48 -15.00 -5.41
C GLN A 93 -16.57 -13.97 -5.73
N LYS A 94 -16.22 -12.68 -5.82
CA LYS A 94 -17.19 -11.62 -6.15
C LYS A 94 -17.73 -11.74 -7.58
N LEU A 95 -16.90 -12.15 -8.54
CA LEU A 95 -17.33 -12.44 -9.90
C LEU A 95 -18.31 -13.61 -9.93
N GLU A 96 -18.02 -14.69 -9.21
CA GLU A 96 -18.91 -15.86 -9.12
C GLU A 96 -20.25 -15.50 -8.47
N GLU A 97 -20.23 -14.75 -7.36
CA GLU A 97 -21.43 -14.22 -6.70
C GLU A 97 -22.25 -13.34 -7.65
N LEU A 98 -21.60 -12.38 -8.31
CA LEU A 98 -22.28 -11.48 -9.26
C LEU A 98 -22.86 -12.25 -10.46
N MET A 99 -22.15 -13.26 -10.98
CA MET A 99 -22.66 -14.09 -12.06
C MET A 99 -23.87 -14.91 -11.61
N LYS A 100 -23.89 -15.38 -10.37
CA LYS A 100 -25.04 -16.06 -9.79
C LYS A 100 -26.22 -15.10 -9.65
N ASP A 101 -26.02 -13.92 -9.07
CA ASP A 101 -27.06 -12.90 -8.90
C ASP A 101 -27.65 -12.48 -10.25
N ILE A 102 -26.82 -12.30 -11.28
CA ILE A 102 -27.28 -11.99 -12.64
C ILE A 102 -28.13 -13.14 -13.21
N ARG A 103 -27.75 -14.41 -12.99
CA ARG A 103 -28.53 -15.56 -13.45
C ARG A 103 -29.88 -15.61 -12.74
N ASP A 104 -29.89 -15.46 -11.42
CA ASP A 104 -31.10 -15.47 -10.61
C ASP A 104 -32.04 -14.32 -11.00
N LEU A 105 -31.49 -13.12 -11.24
CA LEU A 105 -32.25 -11.97 -11.72
C LEU A 105 -32.82 -12.22 -13.12
N ARG A 106 -32.03 -12.79 -14.02
CA ARG A 106 -32.47 -13.14 -15.39
C ARG A 106 -33.60 -14.16 -15.36
N GLU A 107 -33.51 -15.19 -14.53
CA GLU A 107 -34.55 -16.20 -14.38
C GLU A 107 -35.85 -15.59 -13.84
N LYS A 108 -35.77 -14.73 -12.82
CA LYS A 108 -36.93 -13.98 -12.31
C LYS A 108 -37.56 -13.10 -13.38
N MET A 109 -36.75 -12.33 -14.11
CA MET A 109 -37.23 -11.45 -15.17
C MET A 109 -37.92 -12.23 -16.30
N LEU A 110 -37.38 -13.39 -16.70
CA LEU A 110 -38.00 -14.27 -17.69
C LEU A 110 -39.33 -14.86 -17.18
N ALA A 111 -39.39 -15.26 -15.90
CA ALA A 111 -40.61 -15.77 -15.29
C ALA A 111 -41.70 -14.67 -15.21
N GLU A 112 -41.33 -13.43 -14.86
CA GLU A 112 -42.24 -12.28 -14.86
C GLU A 112 -42.73 -11.94 -16.27
N LEU A 113 -41.84 -11.90 -17.26
CA LEU A 113 -42.20 -11.67 -18.67
C LEU A 113 -43.18 -12.73 -19.20
N ASN A 114 -42.96 -14.01 -18.87
CA ASN A 114 -43.86 -15.08 -19.29
C ASN A 114 -45.25 -14.94 -18.65
N LYS A 115 -45.32 -14.60 -17.36
CA LYS A 115 -46.59 -14.32 -16.67
C LYS A 115 -47.32 -13.13 -17.28
N GLU A 116 -46.60 -12.05 -17.57
CA GLU A 116 -47.17 -10.86 -18.19
C GLU A 116 -47.69 -11.16 -19.60
N LYS A 117 -46.95 -11.97 -20.37
CA LYS A 117 -47.37 -12.44 -21.70
C LYS A 117 -48.65 -13.28 -21.62
N GLU A 118 -48.73 -14.24 -20.72
CA GLU A 118 -49.95 -15.06 -20.52
C GLU A 118 -51.15 -14.18 -20.16
N LEU A 119 -50.96 -13.19 -19.28
CA LEU A 119 -52.00 -12.25 -18.89
C LEU A 119 -52.43 -11.35 -20.05
N LEU A 120 -51.50 -10.94 -20.91
CA LEU A 120 -51.77 -10.16 -22.12
C LEU A 120 -52.55 -10.99 -23.15
N GLU A 121 -52.16 -12.25 -23.38
CA GLU A 121 -52.87 -13.17 -24.26
C GLU A 121 -54.30 -13.39 -23.78
N GLN A 122 -54.51 -13.65 -22.48
CA GLN A 122 -55.85 -13.79 -21.90
C GLN A 122 -56.71 -12.54 -22.09
N LYS A 123 -56.15 -11.34 -21.85
CA LYS A 123 -56.85 -10.07 -22.10
C LYS A 123 -57.19 -9.91 -23.58
N PHE A 124 -56.26 -10.22 -24.47
CA PHE A 124 -56.46 -10.13 -25.90
C PHE A 124 -57.58 -11.05 -26.40
N TYR A 125 -57.61 -12.31 -25.97
CA TYR A 125 -58.69 -13.23 -26.30
C TYR A 125 -60.04 -12.77 -25.71
N SER A 126 -60.06 -12.27 -24.47
CA SER A 126 -61.29 -11.73 -23.88
C SER A 126 -61.82 -10.50 -24.62
N GLU A 127 -60.94 -9.60 -25.09
CA GLU A 127 -61.34 -8.44 -25.89
C GLU A 127 -61.78 -8.86 -27.30
N LEU A 128 -61.13 -9.85 -27.90
CA LEU A 128 -61.54 -10.44 -29.17
C LEU A 128 -62.94 -11.04 -29.05
N ASP A 129 -63.23 -11.84 -28.03
CA ASP A 129 -64.54 -12.45 -27.83
C ASP A 129 -65.66 -11.40 -27.70
N GLN A 130 -65.37 -10.25 -27.08
CA GLN A 130 -66.31 -9.13 -27.01
C GLN A 130 -66.52 -8.43 -28.36
N LYS A 131 -65.47 -8.31 -29.19
CA LYS A 131 -65.51 -7.61 -30.50
C LYS A 131 -65.86 -8.53 -31.67
N LEU A 132 -65.74 -9.85 -31.53
CA LEU A 132 -66.01 -10.85 -32.54
C LEU A 132 -67.43 -10.73 -33.14
N PRO A 133 -68.50 -10.57 -32.31
CA PRO A 133 -69.86 -10.41 -32.82
C PRO A 133 -70.00 -9.19 -33.73
N GLU A 134 -69.39 -8.07 -33.37
CA GLU A 134 -69.44 -6.83 -34.15
C GLU A 134 -68.68 -6.98 -35.48
N ILE A 135 -67.50 -7.62 -35.44
CA ILE A 135 -66.70 -7.93 -36.65
C ILE A 135 -67.49 -8.88 -37.57
N LEU A 136 -68.09 -9.94 -37.04
CA LEU A 136 -68.89 -10.90 -37.80
C LEU A 136 -70.12 -10.23 -38.43
N ILE A 137 -70.80 -9.34 -37.70
CA ILE A 137 -71.93 -8.56 -38.24
C ILE A 137 -71.45 -7.64 -39.36
N ASN A 138 -70.32 -6.95 -39.21
CA ASN A 138 -69.79 -6.05 -40.23
C ASN A 138 -69.31 -6.80 -41.48
N VAL A 139 -68.64 -7.95 -41.31
CA VAL A 139 -68.24 -8.84 -42.42
C VAL A 139 -69.47 -9.40 -43.12
N SER A 140 -70.46 -9.88 -42.36
CA SER A 140 -71.74 -10.34 -42.90
C SER A 140 -72.44 -9.23 -43.68
N LYS A 141 -72.59 -8.03 -43.12
CA LYS A 141 -73.15 -6.88 -43.83
C LYS A 141 -72.38 -6.54 -45.11
N LYS A 142 -71.06 -6.72 -45.15
CA LYS A 142 -70.24 -6.43 -46.33
C LYS A 142 -70.32 -7.52 -47.40
N ILE A 143 -70.42 -8.79 -47.02
CA ILE A 143 -70.57 -9.95 -47.91
C ILE A 143 -72.01 -10.05 -48.44
N PHE A 144 -72.99 -9.90 -47.56
CA PHE A 144 -74.42 -10.01 -47.88
C PHE A 144 -75.03 -8.69 -48.39
N ARG A 145 -74.26 -7.60 -48.47
CA ARG A 145 -74.70 -6.32 -49.08
C ARG A 145 -75.20 -6.45 -50.51
N ASN A 146 -74.83 -7.54 -51.21
CA ASN A 146 -75.19 -7.76 -52.61
C ASN A 146 -76.19 -8.90 -52.86
N LYS A 147 -76.65 -9.64 -51.85
CA LYS A 147 -77.70 -10.66 -52.04
C LYS A 147 -78.60 -10.78 -50.82
N GLU A 148 -79.88 -10.52 -51.04
CA GLU A 148 -80.95 -10.77 -50.08
C GLU A 148 -80.99 -12.25 -49.70
N LEU A 149 -81.09 -12.52 -48.40
CA LEU A 149 -81.32 -13.85 -47.86
C LEU A 149 -82.75 -14.29 -48.21
N ASN A 150 -82.91 -14.97 -49.35
CA ASN A 150 -84.14 -15.69 -49.70
C ASN A 150 -83.94 -17.20 -49.52
N GLU A 151 -85.03 -17.91 -49.16
CA GLU A 151 -85.05 -19.36 -48.92
C GLU A 151 -84.46 -20.19 -50.08
N GLU A 152 -84.49 -19.64 -51.30
CA GLU A 152 -83.98 -20.26 -52.51
C GLU A 152 -82.43 -20.29 -52.60
N PHE A 153 -81.73 -19.36 -51.92
CA PHE A 153 -80.27 -19.35 -51.84
C PHE A 153 -79.74 -20.40 -50.85
N ILE A 154 -80.47 -20.60 -49.74
CA ILE A 154 -80.12 -21.59 -48.71
C ILE A 154 -80.33 -23.02 -49.26
N LYS A 155 -81.41 -23.25 -50.02
CA LYS A 155 -81.65 -24.55 -50.67
C LYS A 155 -80.57 -24.91 -51.70
N ASN A 156 -80.06 -23.95 -52.48
CA ASN A 156 -79.04 -24.21 -53.50
C ASN A 156 -77.63 -24.47 -52.94
N MET A 157 -77.31 -23.98 -51.73
CA MET A 157 -76.01 -24.23 -51.11
C MET A 157 -75.96 -25.58 -50.36
N LEU A 158 -77.10 -26.04 -49.85
CA LEU A 158 -77.23 -27.35 -49.17
C LEU A 158 -77.49 -28.51 -50.15
N SER A 159 -77.73 -28.24 -51.42
CA SER A 159 -78.00 -29.25 -52.45
C SER A 159 -76.80 -29.52 -53.38
N LYS A 160 -75.57 -29.31 -52.92
CA LYS A 160 -74.36 -29.73 -53.64
C LYS A 160 -73.43 -30.54 -52.75
#